data_AF-A0A935MVN4-F1
#
_entry.id   AF-A0A935MVN4-F1
#
_cell.length_a   1.000
_cell.length_b   1.000
_cell.length_c   1.000
_cell.angle_alpha   90.00
_cell.angle_beta   90.00
_cell.angle_gamma   90.00
#
_symmetry.space_group_name_H-M   'P 1'
#
loop_
_entity.id
_entity.type
_entity.pdbx_description
1 polymer ?
#
loop_
_entity_poly.entity_id
_entity_poly.type
_entity_poly.pdbx_seq_one_letter_code
_entity_poly.pdbx_strand_id
1 'polypeptide(L)'
;MKPIIIIIFSFFLTKSSFTQTITTNPQLDKFVGVWRWTSGADTVEITLQKQVYILQFTNKHSEVLVGWHRYVKNGVLQQSSYQYLGRDVNLDFNDAALDAKTTLLGTVYSTSSNKAYFYAFWDLVLHKGFELFLTLLPNSNTQATWVLKQPRGLYTGPEGLNGVFSMPRNLVLTKL
;
A
#
# COMPACT_ATOMS: atom_id res chain seq x y z
N MET A 1 67.82 13.38 26.85
CA MET A 1 66.37 13.24 26.61
C MET A 1 66.18 12.26 25.46
N LYS A 2 65.44 11.16 25.65
CA LYS A 2 65.21 10.15 24.60
C LYS A 2 63.91 10.46 23.84
N PRO A 3 63.88 10.39 22.50
CA PRO A 3 62.65 10.65 21.75
C PRO A 3 61.70 9.45 21.89
N ILE A 4 60.41 9.74 22.14
CA ILE A 4 59.32 8.77 22.11
C ILE A 4 58.76 8.77 20.69
N ILE A 5 58.76 7.60 20.05
CA ILE A 5 58.13 7.39 18.74
C ILE A 5 56.72 6.86 19.00
N ILE A 6 55.71 7.61 18.56
CA ILE A 6 54.30 7.19 18.61
C ILE A 6 53.93 6.62 17.25
N ILE A 7 53.59 5.33 17.20
CA ILE A 7 53.07 4.67 16.00
C ILE A 7 51.55 4.72 16.07
N ILE A 8 50.92 5.44 15.12
CA ILE A 8 49.47 5.51 14.99
C ILE A 8 49.02 4.38 14.07
N PHE A 9 48.29 3.41 14.63
CA PHE A 9 47.63 2.36 13.86
C PHE A 9 46.27 2.85 13.37
N SER A 10 46.17 3.19 12.08
CA SER A 10 44.91 3.52 11.43
C SER A 10 44.19 2.23 11.02
N PHE A 11 43.18 1.83 11.79
CA PHE A 11 42.25 0.78 11.37
C PHE A 11 41.34 1.32 10.26
N PHE A 12 41.58 0.91 9.01
CA PHE A 12 40.59 1.07 7.96
C PHE A 12 39.45 0.08 8.20
N LEU A 13 38.36 0.57 8.78
CA LEU A 13 37.06 -0.11 8.78
C LEU A 13 36.55 -0.13 7.33
N THR A 14 36.76 -1.24 6.64
CA THR A 14 36.06 -1.51 5.38
C THR A 14 34.57 -1.63 5.72
N LYS A 15 33.77 -0.64 5.32
CA LYS A 15 32.32 -0.78 5.31
C LYS A 15 31.99 -1.88 4.31
N SER A 16 31.76 -3.09 4.80
CA SER A 16 31.07 -4.12 4.03
C SER A 16 29.67 -3.58 3.71
N SER A 17 29.47 -3.15 2.47
CA SER A 17 28.13 -2.89 1.94
C SER A 17 27.58 -4.23 1.49
N PHE A 18 26.68 -4.82 2.27
CA PHE A 18 25.83 -5.89 1.76
C PHE A 18 24.94 -5.30 0.65
N THR A 19 25.19 -5.69 -0.60
CA THR A 19 24.32 -5.34 -1.72
C THR A 19 22.98 -6.04 -1.54
N GLN A 20 21.97 -5.30 -1.09
CA GLN A 20 20.61 -5.81 -0.98
C GLN A 20 20.02 -5.99 -2.39
N THR A 21 19.58 -7.21 -2.71
CA THR A 21 18.87 -7.47 -3.97
C THR A 21 17.40 -7.10 -3.81
N ILE A 22 16.97 -6.03 -4.49
CA ILE A 22 15.57 -5.64 -4.57
C ILE A 22 14.92 -6.42 -5.70
N THR A 23 13.82 -7.11 -5.39
CA THR A 23 12.97 -7.72 -6.42
C THR A 23 12.10 -6.63 -7.04
N THR A 24 12.41 -6.25 -8.28
CA THR A 24 11.65 -5.23 -9.02
C THR A 24 10.40 -5.83 -9.66
N ASN A 25 9.38 -5.01 -9.86
CA ASN A 25 8.14 -5.38 -10.53
C ASN A 25 7.61 -4.22 -11.39
N PRO A 26 7.97 -4.16 -12.68
CA PRO A 26 7.56 -3.07 -13.57
C PRO A 26 6.04 -3.07 -13.85
N GLN A 27 5.32 -4.16 -13.56
CA GLN A 27 3.87 -4.21 -13.77
C GLN A 27 3.11 -3.30 -12.78
N LEU A 28 3.73 -2.92 -11.67
CA LEU A 28 3.15 -1.98 -10.70
C LEU A 28 2.97 -0.58 -11.32
N ASP A 29 3.83 -0.18 -12.26
CA ASP A 29 3.85 1.17 -12.85
C ASP A 29 2.54 1.54 -13.55
N LYS A 30 1.82 0.54 -14.06
CA LYS A 30 0.49 0.72 -14.65
C LYS A 30 -0.52 1.31 -13.66
N PHE A 31 -0.37 0.98 -12.38
CA PHE A 31 -1.32 1.34 -11.32
C PHE A 31 -0.89 2.58 -10.52
N VAL A 32 0.39 2.96 -10.54
CA VAL A 32 0.89 4.17 -9.86
C VAL A 32 0.16 5.41 -10.37
N GLY A 33 -0.32 6.25 -9.47
CA GLY A 33 -1.05 7.48 -9.79
C GLY A 33 -2.31 7.67 -8.94
N VAL A 34 -3.08 8.70 -9.28
CA VAL A 34 -4.37 9.00 -8.63
C VAL A 34 -5.50 8.40 -9.45
N TRP A 35 -6.40 7.68 -8.80
CA TRP A 35 -7.59 7.10 -9.41
C TRP A 35 -8.83 7.63 -8.72
N ARG A 36 -9.85 7.98 -9.50
CA ARG A 36 -11.08 8.57 -8.98
C ARG A 36 -12.31 7.93 -9.61
N TRP A 37 -13.30 7.65 -8.77
CA TRP A 37 -14.68 7.41 -9.17
C TRP A 37 -15.56 8.55 -8.66
N THR A 38 -16.55 8.94 -9.45
CA THR A 38 -17.52 9.97 -9.11
C THR A 38 -18.93 9.55 -9.51
N SER A 39 -19.93 9.79 -8.66
CA SER A 39 -21.34 9.61 -8.98
C SER A 39 -22.17 10.69 -8.28
N GLY A 40 -22.58 11.72 -9.02
CA GLY A 40 -23.18 12.91 -8.40
C GLY A 40 -22.20 13.57 -7.42
N ALA A 41 -22.58 13.69 -6.15
CA ALA A 41 -21.75 14.26 -5.09
C ALA A 41 -20.85 13.23 -4.38
N ASP A 42 -20.93 11.94 -4.73
CA ASP A 42 -20.11 10.89 -4.15
C ASP A 42 -18.79 10.79 -4.89
N THR A 43 -17.68 10.67 -4.16
CA THR A 43 -16.35 10.48 -4.74
C THR A 43 -15.56 9.46 -3.95
N VAL A 44 -14.96 8.49 -4.64
CA VAL A 44 -13.89 7.64 -4.10
C VAL A 44 -12.61 8.01 -4.83
N GLU A 45 -11.55 8.28 -4.09
CA GLU A 45 -10.23 8.53 -4.64
C GLU A 45 -9.20 7.66 -3.94
N ILE A 46 -8.25 7.13 -4.73
CA ILE A 46 -7.03 6.51 -4.21
C ILE A 46 -5.80 7.11 -4.86
N THR A 47 -4.74 7.20 -4.08
CA THR A 47 -3.39 7.51 -4.58
C THR A 47 -2.52 6.29 -4.36
N LEU A 48 -1.93 5.78 -5.43
CA LEU A 48 -1.06 4.61 -5.44
C LEU A 48 0.37 5.00 -5.79
N GLN A 49 1.32 4.46 -5.04
CA GLN A 49 2.76 4.64 -5.23
C GLN A 49 3.46 3.30 -5.19
N LYS A 50 4.64 3.24 -5.83
CA LYS A 50 5.55 2.10 -5.72
C LYS A 50 6.53 2.36 -4.59
N GLN A 51 6.67 1.42 -3.67
CA GLN A 51 7.65 1.48 -2.58
C GLN A 51 8.34 0.14 -2.41
N VAL A 52 9.52 0.14 -1.79
CA VAL A 52 10.21 -1.09 -1.39
C VAL A 52 9.69 -1.52 -0.02
N TYR A 53 9.08 -2.70 0.03
CA TYR A 53 8.63 -3.32 1.27
C TYR A 53 9.64 -4.35 1.77
N ILE A 54 9.92 -4.29 3.07
CA ILE A 54 10.86 -5.16 3.77
C ILE A 54 10.09 -6.27 4.46
N LEU A 55 10.22 -7.49 3.95
CA LEU A 55 9.74 -8.69 4.63
C LEU A 55 10.72 -9.02 5.77
N GLN A 56 10.49 -8.41 6.94
CA GLN A 56 11.43 -8.40 8.07
C GLN A 56 11.94 -9.80 8.48
N PHE A 57 11.10 -10.83 8.43
CA PHE A 57 11.48 -12.20 8.80
C PHE A 57 12.37 -12.92 7.79
N THR A 58 12.47 -12.40 6.56
CA THR A 58 13.24 -13.03 5.48
C THR A 58 14.33 -12.12 4.92
N ASN A 59 14.42 -10.87 5.42
CA ASN A 59 15.26 -9.81 4.88
C ASN A 59 15.13 -9.65 3.35
N LYS A 60 13.94 -9.95 2.81
CA LYS A 60 13.64 -9.81 1.39
C LYS A 60 13.05 -8.44 1.13
N HIS A 61 13.54 -7.81 0.07
CA HIS A 61 13.11 -6.50 -0.38
C HIS A 61 12.38 -6.68 -1.71
N SER A 62 11.13 -6.23 -1.77
CA SER A 62 10.33 -6.30 -2.98
C SER A 62 9.57 -5.01 -3.21
N GLU A 63 9.49 -4.58 -4.46
CA GLU A 63 8.58 -3.50 -4.83
C GLU A 63 7.12 -3.95 -4.63
N VAL A 64 6.32 -3.08 -4.02
CA VAL A 64 4.89 -3.25 -3.79
C VAL A 64 4.13 -1.98 -4.18
N LEU A 65 2.81 -2.10 -4.34
CA LEU A 65 1.91 -0.96 -4.38
C LEU A 65 1.51 -0.58 -2.96
N VAL A 66 1.71 0.69 -2.64
CA VAL A 66 1.32 1.34 -1.39
C VAL A 66 0.30 2.41 -1.74
N GLY A 67 -0.71 2.60 -0.91
CA GLY A 67 -1.70 3.63 -1.20
C GLY A 67 -2.50 4.12 -0.02
N TRP A 68 -3.24 5.18 -0.34
CA TRP A 68 -4.13 5.93 0.55
C TRP A 68 -5.44 6.18 -0.17
N HIS A 69 -6.53 6.31 0.60
CA HIS A 69 -7.84 6.55 0.03
C HIS A 69 -8.56 7.72 0.71
N ARG A 70 -9.58 8.22 0.00
CA ARG A 70 -10.53 9.23 0.47
C ARG A 70 -11.90 8.88 -0.08
N TYR A 71 -12.91 8.87 0.79
CA TYR A 71 -14.31 8.68 0.39
C TYR A 71 -15.18 9.83 0.89
N VAL A 72 -15.94 10.40 -0.03
CA VAL A 72 -16.96 11.42 0.21
C VAL A 72 -18.31 10.85 -0.24
N LYS A 73 -19.32 10.96 0.61
CA LYS A 73 -20.70 10.53 0.35
C LYS A 73 -21.62 11.71 0.57
N ASN A 74 -22.46 12.02 -0.41
CA ASN A 74 -23.36 13.17 -0.43
C ASN A 74 -22.63 14.48 -0.07
N GLY A 75 -21.41 14.67 -0.58
CA GLY A 75 -20.58 15.85 -0.28
C GLY A 75 -19.93 15.86 1.12
N VAL A 76 -20.19 14.86 1.97
CA VAL A 76 -19.63 14.75 3.32
C VAL A 76 -18.48 13.74 3.36
N LEU A 77 -17.33 14.15 3.89
CA LEU A 77 -16.18 13.27 4.09
C LEU A 77 -16.56 12.13 5.04
N GLN A 78 -16.43 10.89 4.58
CA GLN A 78 -16.70 9.69 5.38
C GLN A 78 -15.42 9.11 5.97
N GLN A 79 -14.35 9.05 5.16
CA GLN A 79 -13.04 8.61 5.61
C GLN A 79 -11.92 9.12 4.71
N SER A 80 -10.73 9.29 5.30
CA SER A 80 -9.52 9.59 4.56
C SER A 80 -8.27 9.18 5.33
N SER A 81 -7.28 8.66 4.60
CA SER A 81 -5.92 8.47 5.08
C SER A 81 -4.91 9.44 4.44
N TYR A 82 -5.38 10.53 3.83
CA TYR A 82 -4.52 11.44 3.05
C TYR A 82 -3.56 12.26 3.91
N GLN A 83 -3.81 12.38 5.22
CA GLN A 83 -2.86 12.93 6.18
C GLN A 83 -1.56 12.12 6.28
N TYR A 84 -1.54 10.89 5.76
CA TYR A 84 -0.37 10.01 5.71
C TYR A 84 0.16 9.78 4.29
N LEU A 85 -0.29 10.56 3.31
CA LEU A 85 0.10 10.37 1.91
C LEU A 85 1.62 10.43 1.73
N GLY A 86 2.19 9.44 1.05
CA GLY A 86 3.63 9.32 0.83
C GLY A 86 4.42 8.74 2.01
N ARG A 87 3.76 8.32 3.09
CA ARG A 87 4.40 7.62 4.21
C ARG A 87 5.13 6.36 3.72
N ASP A 88 6.28 6.09 4.32
CA ASP A 88 7.03 4.85 4.12
C ASP A 88 6.28 3.68 4.78
N VAL A 89 5.89 2.69 3.96
CA VAL A 89 5.16 1.49 4.39
C VAL A 89 5.90 0.70 5.49
N ASN A 90 7.22 0.77 5.54
CA ASN A 90 8.01 0.03 6.53
C ASN A 90 7.87 0.60 7.95
N LEU A 91 7.29 1.80 8.09
CA LEU A 91 7.01 2.42 9.39
C LEU A 91 5.70 1.94 10.04
N ASP A 92 4.91 1.11 9.34
CA ASP A 92 3.60 0.66 9.83
C ASP A 92 3.65 -0.72 10.53
N PHE A 93 4.80 -1.41 10.47
CA PHE A 93 4.96 -2.80 10.96
C PHE A 93 4.84 -2.98 12.49
N ASN A 94 5.01 -1.92 13.28
CA ASN A 94 4.93 -1.94 14.74
C ASN A 94 3.95 -0.91 15.29
N ASP A 95 3.03 -0.42 14.45
CA ASP A 95 2.07 0.56 14.90
C ASP A 95 0.95 -0.12 15.70
N ALA A 96 0.87 0.19 17.00
CA ALA A 96 -0.24 -0.22 17.85
C ALA A 96 -1.50 0.65 17.61
N ALA A 97 -1.46 1.55 16.62
CA ALA A 97 -2.60 2.33 16.22
C ALA A 97 -3.78 1.44 15.83
N LEU A 98 -4.97 1.92 16.17
CA LEU A 98 -6.23 1.31 15.76
C LEU A 98 -6.35 1.22 14.23
N ASP A 99 -5.77 2.18 13.51
CA ASP A 99 -5.85 2.29 12.06
C ASP A 99 -4.50 2.20 11.37
N ALA A 100 -4.48 1.52 10.23
CA ALA A 100 -3.34 1.52 9.34
C ALA A 100 -3.16 2.91 8.69
N LYS A 101 -1.94 3.45 8.72
CA LYS A 101 -1.61 4.74 8.10
C LYS A 101 -1.47 4.62 6.59
N THR A 102 -0.83 3.54 6.13
CA THR A 102 -0.95 3.02 4.77
C THR A 102 -2.22 2.18 4.68
N THR A 103 -3.23 2.64 3.95
CA THR A 103 -4.53 1.95 3.87
C THR A 103 -4.66 0.99 2.68
N LEU A 104 -3.68 0.97 1.77
CA LEU A 104 -3.60 0.02 0.68
C LEU A 104 -2.20 -0.57 0.59
N LEU A 105 -2.10 -1.89 0.63
CA LEU A 105 -0.86 -2.62 0.37
C LEU A 105 -1.15 -3.81 -0.55
N GLY A 106 -0.43 -3.87 -1.67
CA GLY A 106 -0.73 -4.81 -2.74
C GLY A 106 0.43 -5.06 -3.69
N THR A 107 0.18 -5.95 -4.65
CA THR A 107 1.14 -6.35 -5.68
C THR A 107 0.42 -6.68 -6.98
N VAL A 108 1.20 -6.87 -8.04
CA VAL A 108 0.74 -7.34 -9.35
C VAL A 108 1.49 -8.64 -9.65
N TYR A 109 0.74 -9.72 -9.83
CA TYR A 109 1.34 -11.00 -10.23
C TYR A 109 1.72 -10.96 -11.71
N SER A 110 2.89 -11.48 -12.06
CA SER A 110 3.42 -11.49 -13.43
C SER A 110 2.48 -12.15 -14.44
N THR A 111 1.72 -13.15 -14.00
CA THR A 111 0.73 -13.87 -14.81
C THR A 111 -0.56 -13.09 -15.09
N SER A 112 -0.79 -11.96 -14.39
CA SER A 112 -1.99 -11.12 -14.54
C SER A 112 -1.60 -9.64 -14.49
N SER A 113 -0.82 -9.21 -15.49
CA SER A 113 -0.23 -7.85 -15.53
C SER A 113 -1.23 -6.69 -15.60
N ASN A 114 -2.52 -6.98 -15.79
CA ASN A 114 -3.62 -6.02 -15.81
C ASN A 114 -4.40 -5.96 -14.49
N LYS A 115 -3.97 -6.69 -13.45
CA LYS A 115 -4.68 -6.78 -12.17
C LYS A 115 -3.73 -6.58 -10.98
N ALA A 116 -4.00 -5.55 -10.20
CA ALA A 116 -3.42 -5.38 -8.88
C ALA A 116 -4.30 -6.04 -7.82
N TYR A 117 -3.66 -6.78 -6.92
CA TYR A 117 -4.28 -7.39 -5.75
C TYR A 117 -3.73 -6.72 -4.49
N PHE A 118 -4.61 -6.08 -3.74
CA PHE A 118 -4.33 -5.51 -2.43
C PHE A 118 -4.85 -6.46 -1.38
N TYR A 119 -3.92 -7.15 -0.72
CA TYR A 119 -4.21 -8.07 0.37
C TYR A 119 -4.49 -7.34 1.68
N ALA A 120 -4.14 -6.06 1.77
CA ALA A 120 -4.54 -5.19 2.86
C ALA A 120 -5.14 -3.90 2.28
N PHE A 121 -6.47 -3.85 2.25
CA PHE A 121 -7.24 -2.62 2.17
C PHE A 121 -7.84 -2.33 3.55
N TRP A 122 -7.53 -1.20 4.17
CA TRP A 122 -8.02 -0.86 5.49
C TRP A 122 -9.20 0.12 5.41
N ASP A 123 -10.36 -0.30 5.90
CA ASP A 123 -11.55 0.54 6.05
C ASP A 123 -11.49 1.26 7.40
N LEU A 124 -11.43 2.59 7.37
CA LEU A 124 -11.25 3.45 8.54
C LEU A 124 -12.54 3.69 9.32
N VAL A 125 -13.71 3.44 8.72
CA VAL A 125 -15.00 3.57 9.42
C VAL A 125 -15.29 2.29 10.21
N LEU A 126 -14.95 1.13 9.64
CA LEU A 126 -15.19 -0.17 10.24
C LEU A 126 -14.00 -0.70 11.04
N HIS A 127 -12.83 -0.05 10.97
CA HIS A 127 -11.55 -0.52 11.52
C HIS A 127 -11.27 -1.98 11.12
N LYS A 128 -11.40 -2.25 9.81
CA LYS A 128 -11.43 -3.62 9.27
C LYS A 128 -10.68 -3.75 7.96
N GLY A 129 -9.92 -4.84 7.83
CA GLY A 129 -9.25 -5.24 6.60
C GLY A 129 -10.19 -5.89 5.58
N PHE A 130 -10.00 -5.51 4.31
CA PHE A 130 -10.60 -6.11 3.13
C PHE A 130 -9.54 -6.48 2.10
N GLU A 131 -9.91 -7.36 1.17
CA GLU A 131 -9.20 -7.54 -0.08
C GLU A 131 -9.73 -6.54 -1.12
N LEU A 132 -8.85 -5.94 -1.90
CA LEU A 132 -9.21 -5.10 -3.04
C LEU A 132 -8.56 -5.62 -4.32
N PHE A 133 -9.35 -5.71 -5.38
CA PHE A 133 -8.86 -5.97 -6.73
C PHE A 133 -9.05 -4.73 -7.59
N LEU A 134 -7.96 -4.25 -8.18
CA LEU A 134 -7.97 -3.18 -9.18
C LEU A 134 -7.57 -3.79 -10.53
N THR A 135 -8.53 -3.93 -11.45
CA THR A 135 -8.31 -4.58 -12.75
C THR A 135 -8.54 -3.60 -13.88
N LEU A 136 -7.49 -3.32 -14.66
CA LEU A 136 -7.58 -2.48 -15.86
C LEU A 136 -8.63 -3.03 -16.83
N LEU A 137 -9.43 -2.14 -17.41
CA LEU A 137 -10.36 -2.50 -18.47
C LEU A 137 -9.59 -2.95 -19.72
N PRO A 138 -10.19 -3.79 -20.60
CA PRO A 138 -9.57 -4.20 -21.84
C PRO A 138 -9.05 -3.00 -22.63
N ASN A 139 -7.77 -3.05 -23.03
CA ASN A 139 -7.09 -1.99 -23.78
C ASN A 139 -7.06 -0.60 -23.09
N SER A 140 -7.25 -0.53 -21.77
CA SER A 140 -7.20 0.72 -21.01
C SER A 140 -6.03 0.75 -20.04
N ASN A 141 -5.34 1.89 -19.97
CA ASN A 141 -4.37 2.21 -18.92
C ASN A 141 -4.88 3.30 -17.97
N THR A 142 -6.09 3.81 -18.20
CA THR A 142 -6.68 4.93 -17.47
C THR A 142 -8.01 4.58 -16.83
N GLN A 143 -8.55 3.37 -17.06
CA GLN A 143 -9.78 2.91 -16.43
C GLN A 143 -9.58 1.53 -15.82
N ALA A 144 -10.06 1.36 -14.59
CA ALA A 144 -9.97 0.12 -13.85
C ALA A 144 -11.24 -0.16 -13.07
N THR A 145 -11.62 -1.42 -13.02
CA THR A 145 -12.61 -1.91 -12.04
C THR A 145 -11.95 -2.02 -10.68
N TRP A 146 -12.64 -1.51 -9.67
CA TRP A 146 -12.37 -1.72 -8.26
C TRP A 146 -13.39 -2.70 -7.72
N VAL A 147 -12.94 -3.73 -7.02
CA VAL A 147 -13.81 -4.72 -6.38
C VAL A 147 -13.30 -5.02 -4.97
N LEU A 148 -14.06 -4.59 -3.96
CA LEU A 148 -13.84 -5.01 -2.57
C LEU A 148 -14.39 -6.40 -2.31
N LYS A 149 -13.62 -7.19 -1.58
CA LYS A 149 -14.01 -8.51 -1.08
C LYS A 149 -13.64 -8.65 0.38
N GLN A 150 -14.42 -9.45 1.08
CA GLN A 150 -14.04 -9.83 2.42
C GLN A 150 -12.89 -10.83 2.35
N PRO A 151 -11.92 -10.74 3.26
CA PRO A 151 -10.88 -11.75 3.38
C PRO A 151 -11.54 -13.09 3.72
N ARG A 152 -10.95 -14.18 3.23
CA ARG A 152 -11.44 -15.53 3.54
C ARG A 152 -11.21 -15.85 5.03
N GLY A 153 -12.20 -16.45 5.68
CA GLY A 153 -12.11 -16.91 7.07
C GLY A 153 -13.25 -16.42 7.95
N LEU A 154 -13.25 -16.85 9.22
CA LEU A 154 -14.17 -16.34 10.24
C LEU A 154 -13.73 -14.93 10.64
N TYR A 155 -14.61 -13.94 10.45
CA TYR A 155 -14.42 -12.63 11.03
C TYR A 155 -14.68 -12.70 12.53
N THR A 156 -13.67 -12.40 13.34
CA THR A 156 -13.71 -12.46 14.82
C THR A 156 -13.89 -11.08 15.47
N GLY A 157 -14.15 -10.03 14.68
CA GLY A 157 -14.45 -8.70 15.21
C GLY A 157 -15.91 -8.57 15.67
N PRO A 158 -16.39 -7.34 15.92
CA PRO A 158 -17.74 -7.09 16.42
C PRO A 158 -18.82 -7.80 15.60
N GLU A 159 -19.79 -8.39 16.30
CA GLU A 159 -20.92 -9.06 15.66
C GLU A 159 -21.64 -8.13 14.68
N GLY A 160 -22.12 -8.69 13.56
CA GLY A 160 -22.86 -7.93 12.55
C GLY A 160 -22.02 -7.21 11.49
N LEU A 161 -20.68 -7.17 11.60
CA LEU A 161 -19.81 -6.57 10.57
C LEU A 161 -19.34 -7.55 9.49
N ASN A 162 -19.81 -8.81 9.55
CA ASN A 162 -19.60 -9.76 8.47
C ASN A 162 -20.47 -9.39 7.26
N GLY A 163 -19.94 -9.47 6.05
CA GLY A 163 -20.57 -8.92 4.82
C GLY A 163 -20.66 -7.39 4.68
N VAL A 164 -20.37 -6.60 5.72
CA VAL A 164 -20.60 -5.14 5.71
C VAL A 164 -19.42 -4.36 5.12
N PHE A 165 -19.70 -3.31 4.36
CA PHE A 165 -18.73 -2.38 3.77
C PHE A 165 -19.20 -0.94 4.01
N SER A 166 -18.30 -0.02 4.37
CA SER A 166 -18.63 1.40 4.52
C SER A 166 -18.53 2.20 3.21
N MET A 167 -17.97 1.58 2.16
CA MET A 167 -17.72 2.17 0.85
C MET A 167 -18.35 1.33 -0.29
N PRO A 168 -18.57 1.93 -1.47
CA PRO A 168 -19.02 1.18 -2.64
C PRO A 168 -18.08 0.02 -2.98
N ARG A 169 -18.67 -1.15 -3.20
CA ARG A 169 -17.92 -2.39 -3.43
C ARG A 169 -17.38 -2.52 -4.84
N ASN A 170 -18.18 -2.15 -5.83
CA ASN A 170 -17.87 -2.30 -7.25
C ASN A 170 -17.92 -0.93 -7.91
N LEU A 171 -16.79 -0.48 -8.43
CA LEU A 171 -16.65 0.83 -9.06
C LEU A 171 -15.84 0.72 -10.35
N VAL A 172 -15.99 1.69 -11.24
CA VAL A 172 -15.04 1.94 -12.33
C VAL A 172 -14.34 3.26 -12.02
N LEU A 173 -13.04 3.20 -11.74
CA LEU A 173 -12.22 4.37 -11.48
C LEU A 173 -11.52 4.80 -12.76
N THR A 174 -11.33 6.12 -12.88
CA THR A 174 -10.53 6.75 -13.92
C THR A 174 -9.26 7.32 -13.31
N LYS A 175 -8.12 7.08 -13.97
CA LYS A 175 -6.82 7.66 -13.62
C LYS A 175 -6.81 9.14 -14.01
N LEU A 176 -6.35 10.00 -13.09
CA LEU A 176 -6.24 11.45 -13.30
C LEU A 176 -4.91 11.85 -13.97
#